data_AF-A0A9D8DEK3-F1
#
_entry.id   AF-A0A9D8DEK3-F1
#
_cell.length_a   1.000
_cell.length_b   1.000
_cell.length_c   1.000
_cell.angle_alpha   90.00
_cell.angle_beta   90.00
_cell.angle_gamma   90.00
#
_symmetry.space_group_name_H-M   'P 1'
#
loop_
_entity.id
_entity.type
_entity.pdbx_description
1 polymer ?
#
loop_
_entity_poly.entity_id
_entity_poly.type
_entity_poly.pdbx_seq_one_letter_code
_entity_poly.pdbx_strand_id
1 'polypeptide(L)'
;MSFEFLAPDAAATGPNGSRPLAHSQIEWAHLDAGANMREHHGWNVVADYGDPAREADACRSAVGVADASFLGKIELESDRDAVARIVAELAGGAVLELGRAVRHEETWWCPITVERVLAVTQPDRTASVREALEEAASPGFASVTELTAAHGSNLVAGPLARECFARATALDMRPKAFPESGFAPVSVARTPGMILRSEGDRFLHLFGAGYAQYNWTVFVDSAEHLRGRAVGIDAIAASHGDASGVAAGA
;
A
#
# COMPACT_ATOMS: atom_id res chain seq x y z
N MET A 1 -23.01 -10.38 -0.10
CA MET A 1 -22.69 -10.87 -1.46
C MET A 1 -21.17 -10.86 -1.54
N SER A 2 -20.53 -12.00 -1.78
CA SER A 2 -19.06 -12.08 -1.86
C SER A 2 -18.60 -11.89 -3.31
N PHE A 3 -17.50 -11.17 -3.50
CA PHE A 3 -16.86 -10.91 -4.79
C PHE A 3 -15.53 -11.67 -4.91
N GLU A 4 -15.43 -12.85 -4.29
CA GLU A 4 -14.22 -13.70 -4.26
C GLU A 4 -13.59 -13.94 -5.64
N PHE A 5 -14.39 -14.00 -6.71
CA PHE A 5 -13.87 -14.18 -8.08
C PHE A 5 -12.99 -13.01 -8.59
N LEU A 6 -12.99 -11.86 -7.90
CA LEU A 6 -12.12 -10.72 -8.19
C LEU A 6 -10.80 -10.78 -7.41
N ALA A 7 -10.65 -11.73 -6.48
CA ALA A 7 -9.49 -11.82 -5.62
C ALA A 7 -8.29 -12.48 -6.33
N PRO A 8 -7.07 -11.96 -6.16
CA PRO A 8 -5.87 -12.54 -6.79
C PRO A 8 -5.63 -14.01 -6.40
N ASP A 9 -5.99 -14.38 -5.18
CA ASP A 9 -5.82 -15.74 -4.67
C ASP A 9 -6.84 -16.75 -5.23
N ALA A 10 -7.92 -16.29 -5.86
CA ALA A 10 -8.88 -17.15 -6.56
C ALA A 10 -8.37 -17.67 -7.92
N ALA A 11 -7.19 -17.24 -8.38
CA ALA A 11 -6.62 -17.68 -9.66
C ALA A 11 -6.32 -19.18 -9.68
N ALA A 12 -6.89 -19.89 -10.65
CA ALA A 12 -6.69 -21.33 -10.83
C ALA A 12 -5.26 -21.68 -11.25
N THR A 13 -4.78 -22.84 -10.79
CA THR A 13 -3.49 -23.39 -11.21
C THR A 13 -3.48 -23.68 -12.72
N GLY A 14 -2.40 -23.30 -13.38
CA GLY A 14 -2.21 -23.53 -14.81
C GLY A 14 -2.07 -25.02 -15.16
N PRO A 15 -2.17 -25.38 -16.46
CA PRO A 15 -2.09 -26.76 -16.94
C PRO A 15 -0.79 -27.51 -16.60
N ASN A 16 0.26 -26.76 -16.28
CA ASN A 16 1.60 -27.22 -15.90
C ASN A 16 1.81 -27.27 -14.38
N GLY A 17 0.78 -27.01 -13.57
CA GLY A 17 0.90 -26.94 -12.12
C GLY A 17 1.44 -25.61 -11.57
N SER A 18 1.76 -24.62 -12.43
CA SER A 18 2.20 -23.31 -11.96
C SER A 18 1.02 -22.41 -11.60
N ARG A 19 1.09 -21.74 -10.45
CA ARG A 19 0.14 -20.68 -10.11
C ARG A 19 0.56 -19.39 -10.82
N PRO A 20 -0.35 -18.67 -11.51
CA PRO A 20 -0.01 -17.37 -12.07
C PRO A 20 0.36 -16.40 -10.95
N LEU A 21 1.39 -15.58 -11.18
CA LEU A 21 1.73 -14.49 -10.29
C LEU A 21 0.87 -13.27 -10.62
N ALA A 22 0.52 -12.51 -9.60
CA ALA A 22 -0.06 -11.18 -9.76
C ALA A 22 1.05 -10.16 -10.05
N HIS A 23 0.74 -9.14 -10.84
CA HIS A 23 1.71 -8.15 -11.31
C HIS A 23 1.15 -6.74 -11.12
N SER A 24 2.00 -5.75 -10.86
CA SER A 24 1.54 -4.35 -10.86
C SER A 24 1.25 -3.88 -12.28
N GLN A 25 0.44 -2.82 -12.40
CA GLN A 25 0.03 -2.27 -13.70
C GLN A 25 1.20 -1.64 -14.48
N ILE A 26 2.36 -1.51 -13.84
CA ILE A 26 3.57 -0.88 -14.36
C ILE A 26 4.77 -1.83 -14.35
N GLU A 27 4.56 -3.15 -14.19
CA GLU A 27 5.66 -4.13 -14.22
C GLU A 27 6.58 -3.95 -15.43
N TRP A 28 6.00 -3.72 -16.61
CA TRP A 28 6.75 -3.49 -17.85
C TRP A 28 7.72 -2.30 -17.73
N ALA A 29 7.32 -1.22 -17.05
CA ALA A 29 8.17 -0.05 -16.84
C ALA A 29 9.33 -0.35 -15.88
N HIS A 30 9.09 -1.22 -14.89
CA HIS A 30 10.15 -1.71 -14.00
C HIS A 30 11.15 -2.57 -14.76
N LEU A 31 10.67 -3.49 -15.59
CA LEU A 31 11.52 -4.34 -16.44
C LEU A 31 12.37 -3.51 -17.40
N ASP A 32 11.78 -2.50 -18.05
CA ASP A 32 12.50 -1.58 -18.95
C ASP A 32 13.58 -0.77 -18.19
N ALA A 33 13.36 -0.49 -16.90
CA ALA A 33 14.33 0.16 -16.02
C ALA A 33 15.39 -0.80 -15.44
N GLY A 34 15.36 -2.09 -15.82
CA GLY A 34 16.33 -3.10 -15.36
C GLY A 34 16.05 -3.63 -13.96
N ALA A 35 14.81 -3.57 -13.49
CA ALA A 35 14.41 -4.10 -12.19
C ALA A 35 14.63 -5.62 -12.10
N ASN A 36 15.15 -6.06 -10.97
CA ASN A 36 15.17 -7.45 -10.57
C ASN A 36 13.83 -7.79 -9.91
N MET A 37 13.05 -8.65 -10.56
CA MET A 37 11.76 -9.10 -10.05
C MET A 37 11.92 -10.35 -9.17
N ARG A 38 11.10 -10.46 -8.12
CA ARG A 38 11.04 -11.63 -7.25
C ARG A 38 9.59 -11.97 -6.91
N GLU A 39 9.31 -13.26 -6.74
CA GLU A 39 8.04 -13.69 -6.16
C GLU A 39 7.97 -13.29 -4.67
N HIS A 40 6.86 -12.67 -4.27
CA HIS A 40 6.54 -12.32 -2.90
C HIS A 40 5.05 -12.58 -2.65
N HIS A 41 4.74 -13.69 -1.97
CA HIS A 41 3.36 -14.09 -1.61
C HIS A 41 2.38 -14.05 -2.81
N GLY A 42 2.76 -14.66 -3.92
CA GLY A 42 1.93 -14.72 -5.13
C GLY A 42 1.95 -13.46 -6.01
N TRP A 43 2.79 -12.48 -5.67
CA TRP A 43 3.06 -11.30 -6.49
C TRP A 43 4.46 -11.32 -7.10
N ASN A 44 4.61 -10.84 -8.32
CA ASN A 44 5.90 -10.48 -8.86
C ASN A 44 6.20 -9.03 -8.50
N VAL A 45 7.21 -8.80 -7.65
CA VAL A 45 7.53 -7.48 -7.09
C VAL A 45 8.96 -7.08 -7.43
N VAL A 46 9.23 -5.78 -7.44
CA VAL A 46 10.58 -5.25 -7.64
C VAL A 46 11.40 -5.43 -6.36
N ALA A 47 12.38 -6.34 -6.38
CA ALA A 47 13.30 -6.54 -5.26
C ALA A 47 14.32 -5.40 -5.16
N ASP A 48 14.91 -5.02 -6.29
CA ASP A 48 15.89 -3.94 -6.47
C ASP A 48 16.07 -3.57 -7.96
N TYR A 49 16.80 -2.50 -8.24
CA TYR A 49 17.20 -2.02 -9.58
C TYR A 49 18.71 -2.24 -9.84
N GLY A 50 19.32 -3.24 -9.22
CA GLY A 50 20.70 -3.67 -9.45
C GLY A 50 21.77 -3.03 -8.56
N ASP A 51 21.40 -2.10 -7.66
CA ASP A 51 22.34 -1.50 -6.69
C ASP A 51 21.66 -1.29 -5.32
N PRO A 52 21.46 -2.38 -4.54
CA PRO A 52 20.76 -2.32 -3.26
C PRO A 52 21.39 -1.36 -2.25
N ALA A 53 22.72 -1.20 -2.27
CA ALA A 53 23.41 -0.29 -1.36
C ALA A 53 23.06 1.17 -1.64
N ARG A 54 23.04 1.55 -2.92
CA ARG A 54 22.67 2.91 -3.34
C ARG A 54 21.18 3.18 -3.18
N GLU A 55 20.33 2.17 -3.36
CA GLU A 55 18.89 2.29 -3.07
C GLU A 55 18.64 2.49 -1.58
N ALA A 56 19.26 1.69 -0.72
CA ALA A 56 19.16 1.86 0.72
C ALA A 56 19.73 3.22 1.18
N ASP A 57 20.80 3.70 0.53
CA ASP A 57 21.33 5.05 0.80
C ASP A 57 20.32 6.14 0.42
N ALA A 58 19.67 6.03 -0.74
CA ALA A 58 18.63 6.98 -1.15
C ALA A 58 17.49 7.08 -0.11
N CYS A 59 17.04 5.94 0.43
CA CYS A 59 16.04 5.93 1.51
C CYS A 59 16.53 6.63 2.78
N ARG A 60 17.82 6.54 3.12
CA ARG A 60 18.40 7.13 4.34
C ARG A 60 18.74 8.61 4.19
N SER A 61 19.30 9.02 3.05
CA SER A 61 19.89 10.34 2.84
C SER A 61 19.00 11.29 2.06
N ALA A 62 18.02 10.78 1.30
CA ALA A 62 17.14 11.55 0.44
C ALA A 62 15.71 11.00 0.46
N VAL A 63 15.27 10.34 -0.62
CA VAL A 63 13.97 9.71 -0.75
C VAL A 63 14.05 8.49 -1.69
N GLY A 64 13.48 7.37 -1.27
CA GLY A 64 13.22 6.20 -2.10
C GLY A 64 11.74 6.10 -2.47
N VAL A 65 11.45 5.69 -3.70
CA VAL A 65 10.10 5.40 -4.20
C VAL A 65 10.04 3.95 -4.65
N ALA A 66 9.21 3.13 -3.99
CA ALA A 66 9.00 1.73 -4.32
C ALA A 66 7.57 1.47 -4.78
N ASP A 67 7.40 0.53 -5.70
CA ASP A 67 6.08 0.03 -6.06
C ASP A 67 5.60 -0.92 -4.96
N ALA A 68 4.48 -0.57 -4.33
CA ALA A 68 3.85 -1.33 -3.27
C ALA A 68 2.46 -1.83 -3.68
N SER A 69 2.18 -1.93 -4.99
CA SER A 69 0.88 -2.33 -5.52
C SER A 69 0.46 -3.74 -5.07
N PHE A 70 1.41 -4.57 -4.62
CA PHE A 70 1.18 -5.91 -4.06
C PHE A 70 0.48 -5.93 -2.69
N LEU A 71 0.46 -4.83 -1.94
CA LEU A 71 -0.22 -4.78 -0.64
C LEU A 71 -1.71 -5.06 -0.81
N GLY A 72 -2.32 -5.84 0.09
CA GLY A 72 -3.77 -6.09 0.05
C GLY A 72 -4.55 -4.81 0.34
N LYS A 73 -5.66 -4.59 -0.36
CA LYS A 73 -6.61 -3.48 -0.13
C LYS A 73 -8.02 -4.04 -0.06
N ILE A 74 -8.68 -3.93 1.08
CA ILE A 74 -10.05 -4.42 1.27
C ILE A 74 -10.90 -3.29 1.82
N GLU A 75 -11.99 -2.95 1.14
CA GLU A 75 -12.93 -1.94 1.59
C GLU A 75 -14.11 -2.59 2.32
N LEU A 76 -14.42 -2.03 3.50
CA LEU A 76 -15.66 -2.24 4.22
C LEU A 76 -16.53 -0.99 4.03
N GLU A 77 -17.74 -1.18 3.54
CA GLU A 77 -18.78 -0.15 3.46
C GLU A 77 -20.06 -0.63 4.13
N SER A 78 -20.60 0.18 5.04
CA SER A 78 -21.86 -0.06 5.76
C SER A 78 -22.31 1.24 6.42
N ASP A 79 -23.45 1.23 7.13
CA ASP A 79 -23.76 2.31 8.06
C ASP A 79 -22.66 2.52 9.12
N ARG A 80 -22.61 3.74 9.67
CA ARG A 80 -21.59 4.17 10.64
C ARG A 80 -21.42 3.22 11.83
N ASP A 81 -22.52 2.77 12.42
CA ASP A 81 -22.47 2.01 13.67
C ASP A 81 -21.96 0.58 13.39
N ALA A 82 -22.37 0.00 12.26
CA ALA A 82 -21.84 -1.27 11.80
C ALA A 82 -20.33 -1.19 11.48
N VAL A 83 -19.88 -0.16 10.76
CA VAL A 83 -18.44 0.04 10.48
C VAL A 83 -17.64 0.17 11.77
N ALA A 84 -18.08 1.03 12.70
CA ALA A 84 -17.39 1.23 13.96
C ALA A 84 -17.31 -0.07 14.79
N ARG A 85 -18.40 -0.84 14.86
CA ARG A 85 -18.45 -2.13 15.57
C ARG A 85 -17.51 -3.16 14.94
N ILE A 86 -17.60 -3.36 13.62
CA ILE A 86 -16.82 -4.37 12.89
C ILE A 86 -15.32 -4.04 13.01
N VAL A 87 -14.94 -2.78 12.81
CA VAL A 87 -13.53 -2.41 12.93
C VAL A 87 -13.06 -2.46 14.38
N ALA A 88 -13.87 -2.09 15.37
CA ALA A 88 -13.50 -2.28 16.77
C ALA A 88 -13.25 -3.77 17.10
N GLU A 89 -14.04 -4.68 16.55
CA GLU A 89 -13.83 -6.12 16.71
C GLU A 89 -12.50 -6.60 16.10
N LEU A 90 -12.20 -6.21 14.85
CA LEU A 90 -11.04 -6.68 14.11
C LEU A 90 -9.73 -5.90 14.38
N ALA A 91 -9.84 -4.69 14.94
CA ALA A 91 -8.72 -3.80 15.21
C ALA A 91 -8.43 -3.63 16.72
N GLY A 92 -8.77 -4.64 17.54
CA GLY A 92 -8.38 -4.68 18.96
C GLY A 92 -9.07 -3.61 19.82
N GLY A 93 -10.34 -3.31 19.54
CA GLY A 93 -11.14 -2.31 20.25
C GLY A 93 -10.90 -0.88 19.77
N ALA A 94 -10.27 -0.69 18.62
CA ALA A 94 -9.96 0.63 18.10
C ALA A 94 -11.20 1.50 17.88
N VAL A 95 -11.05 2.80 18.16
CA VAL A 95 -12.03 3.83 17.79
C VAL A 95 -11.51 4.55 16.56
N LEU A 96 -12.32 4.58 15.50
CA LEU A 96 -11.96 5.23 14.25
C LEU A 96 -12.18 6.75 14.32
N GLU A 97 -11.19 7.50 13.86
CA GLU A 97 -11.25 8.95 13.71
C GLU A 97 -10.87 9.32 12.28
N LEU A 98 -11.69 10.14 11.61
CA LEU A 98 -11.31 10.67 10.29
C LEU A 98 -9.99 11.44 10.40
N GLY A 99 -9.11 11.28 9.41
CA GLY A 99 -7.77 11.86 9.44
C GLY A 99 -6.72 10.96 10.10
N ARG A 100 -7.12 9.86 10.76
CA ARG A 100 -6.21 8.91 11.40
C ARG A 100 -6.53 7.47 11.03
N ALA A 101 -5.52 6.75 10.56
CA ALA A 101 -5.56 5.31 10.49
C ALA A 101 -5.19 4.68 11.83
N VAL A 102 -5.57 3.42 12.02
CA VAL A 102 -5.17 2.61 13.16
C VAL A 102 -4.42 1.38 12.65
N ARG A 103 -3.29 1.03 13.27
CA ARG A 103 -2.57 -0.22 12.98
C ARG A 103 -2.93 -1.27 14.02
N HIS A 104 -3.38 -2.44 13.58
CA HIS A 104 -3.60 -3.61 14.44
C HIS A 104 -3.13 -4.86 13.71
N GLU A 105 -2.31 -5.67 14.38
CA GLU A 105 -1.71 -6.89 13.80
C GLU A 105 -1.19 -6.68 12.38
N GLU A 106 -0.39 -5.64 12.10
CA GLU A 106 0.14 -5.37 10.75
C GLU A 106 -0.88 -4.94 9.66
N THR A 107 -2.16 -4.81 10.00
CA THR A 107 -3.19 -4.22 9.12
C THR A 107 -3.38 -2.75 9.49
N TRP A 108 -3.41 -1.90 8.48
CA TRP A 108 -3.85 -0.51 8.62
C TRP A 108 -5.33 -0.38 8.32
N TRP A 109 -6.08 0.16 9.27
CA TRP A 109 -7.49 0.50 9.15
C TRP A 109 -7.60 1.99 8.86
N CYS A 110 -7.96 2.34 7.63
CA CYS A 110 -7.91 3.70 7.11
C CYS A 110 -9.34 4.23 6.88
N PRO A 111 -9.86 5.12 7.74
CA PRO A 111 -11.19 5.71 7.57
C PRO A 111 -11.25 6.64 6.37
N ILE A 112 -11.93 6.22 5.30
CA ILE A 112 -12.19 7.06 4.11
C ILE A 112 -13.35 8.01 4.43
N THR A 113 -14.44 7.46 4.96
CA THR A 113 -15.59 8.20 5.48
C THR A 113 -16.07 7.53 6.78
N VAL A 114 -17.13 8.07 7.39
CA VAL A 114 -17.75 7.41 8.56
C VAL A 114 -18.46 6.09 8.22
N GLU A 115 -18.66 5.81 6.93
CA GLU A 115 -19.36 4.63 6.40
C GLU A 115 -18.42 3.74 5.57
N ARG A 116 -17.14 4.15 5.38
CA ARG A 116 -16.18 3.46 4.51
C ARG A 116 -14.80 3.42 5.13
N VAL A 117 -14.25 2.21 5.25
CA VAL A 117 -12.90 1.95 5.78
C VAL A 117 -12.14 1.08 4.81
N LEU A 118 -10.88 1.44 4.56
CA LEU A 118 -9.95 0.62 3.80
C LEU A 118 -9.01 -0.11 4.77
N ALA A 119 -9.01 -1.43 4.74
CA ALA A 119 -7.98 -2.26 5.34
C ALA A 119 -6.82 -2.41 4.33
N VAL A 120 -5.61 -2.00 4.72
CA VAL A 120 -4.38 -2.23 3.96
C VAL A 120 -3.54 -3.28 4.69
N THR A 121 -3.23 -4.38 4.01
CA THR A 121 -2.61 -5.57 4.61
C THR A 121 -1.30 -5.93 3.90
N GLN A 122 -0.47 -6.74 4.55
CA GLN A 122 0.51 -7.56 3.84
C GLN A 122 -0.22 -8.56 2.93
N PRO A 123 0.38 -8.95 1.78
CA PRO A 123 -0.27 -9.81 0.79
C PRO A 123 -0.71 -11.17 1.37
N ASP A 124 0.10 -11.77 2.23
CA ASP A 124 -0.16 -13.06 2.90
C ASP A 124 -1.34 -13.03 3.88
N ARG A 125 -1.71 -11.85 4.39
CA ARG A 125 -2.85 -11.65 5.30
C ARG A 125 -4.13 -11.21 4.60
N THR A 126 -4.08 -10.91 3.30
CA THR A 126 -5.22 -10.34 2.57
C THR A 126 -6.45 -11.26 2.66
N ALA A 127 -6.27 -12.55 2.40
CA ALA A 127 -7.37 -13.51 2.43
C ALA A 127 -8.01 -13.65 3.82
N SER A 128 -7.20 -13.77 4.88
CA SER A 128 -7.71 -13.93 6.24
C SER A 128 -8.41 -12.67 6.77
N VAL A 129 -7.90 -11.48 6.45
CA VAL A 129 -8.58 -10.22 6.81
C VAL A 129 -9.88 -10.05 6.03
N ARG A 130 -9.93 -10.46 4.75
CA ARG A 130 -11.15 -10.45 3.93
C ARG A 130 -12.21 -11.37 4.52
N GLU A 131 -11.85 -12.61 4.83
CA GLU A 131 -12.76 -13.60 5.45
C GLU A 131 -13.28 -13.11 6.81
N ALA A 132 -12.41 -12.53 7.66
CA ALA A 132 -12.82 -11.98 8.94
C ALA A 132 -13.78 -10.79 8.80
N LEU A 133 -13.57 -9.93 7.80
CA LEU A 133 -14.49 -8.84 7.47
C LEU A 133 -15.84 -9.37 6.97
N GLU A 134 -15.84 -10.37 6.08
CA GLU A 134 -17.06 -10.98 5.57
C GLU A 134 -17.89 -11.67 6.67
N GLU A 135 -17.22 -12.35 7.61
CA GLU A 135 -17.87 -12.96 8.77
C GLU A 135 -18.47 -11.90 9.70
N ALA A 136 -17.69 -10.88 10.09
CA ALA A 136 -18.16 -9.81 10.98
C ALA A 136 -19.25 -8.92 10.35
N ALA A 137 -19.28 -8.85 9.02
CA ALA A 137 -20.31 -8.19 8.23
C ALA A 137 -21.63 -8.98 8.21
N SER A 138 -21.61 -10.30 8.43
CA SER A 138 -22.79 -11.15 8.40
C SER A 138 -23.58 -11.12 9.72
N PRO A 139 -24.93 -11.12 9.72
CA PRO A 139 -25.85 -11.04 8.57
C PRO A 139 -26.26 -9.59 8.21
N GLY A 140 -25.44 -8.59 8.54
CA GLY A 140 -25.74 -7.17 8.34
C GLY A 140 -25.73 -6.70 6.89
N PHE A 141 -26.14 -5.44 6.67
CA PHE A 141 -26.07 -4.77 5.37
C PHE A 141 -24.71 -4.10 5.17
N ALA A 142 -23.64 -4.89 5.21
CA ALA A 142 -22.29 -4.44 4.93
C ALA A 142 -21.77 -5.07 3.63
N SER A 143 -21.01 -4.30 2.85
CA SER A 143 -20.26 -4.79 1.69
C SER A 143 -18.78 -4.84 2.01
N VAL A 144 -18.16 -5.98 1.70
CA VAL A 144 -16.72 -6.20 1.76
C VAL A 144 -16.23 -6.41 0.33
N THR A 145 -15.32 -5.56 -0.14
CA THR A 145 -14.81 -5.61 -1.51
C THR A 145 -13.30 -5.59 -1.50
N GLU A 146 -12.66 -6.56 -2.14
CA GLU A 146 -11.23 -6.50 -2.39
C GLU A 146 -10.92 -5.56 -3.55
N LEU A 147 -10.12 -4.53 -3.27
CA LEU A 147 -9.71 -3.48 -4.19
C LEU A 147 -8.22 -3.56 -4.55
N THR A 148 -7.56 -4.68 -4.24
CA THR A 148 -6.12 -4.87 -4.44
C THR A 148 -5.69 -4.60 -5.88
N ALA A 149 -6.39 -5.17 -6.86
CA ALA A 149 -6.11 -4.95 -8.29
C ALA A 149 -6.66 -3.61 -8.83
N ALA A 150 -7.64 -3.02 -8.15
CA ALA A 150 -8.26 -1.75 -8.53
C ALA A 150 -7.40 -0.53 -8.16
N HIS A 151 -6.45 -0.70 -7.23
CA HIS A 151 -5.53 0.34 -6.79
C HIS A 151 -4.07 -0.05 -7.06
N GLY A 152 -3.30 0.91 -7.57
CA GLY A 152 -1.85 0.86 -7.45
C GLY A 152 -1.41 1.60 -6.18
N SER A 153 -0.16 1.39 -5.77
CA SER A 153 0.41 2.15 -4.67
C SER A 153 1.91 2.36 -4.75
N ASN A 154 2.34 3.56 -4.35
CA ASN A 154 3.75 3.90 -4.18
C ASN A 154 4.07 4.00 -2.69
N LEU A 155 5.14 3.34 -2.26
CA LEU A 155 5.73 3.57 -0.95
C LEU A 155 6.88 4.57 -1.09
N VAL A 156 6.77 5.69 -0.40
CA VAL A 156 7.72 6.81 -0.48
C VAL A 156 8.32 7.03 0.90
N ALA A 157 9.62 6.82 1.03
CA ALA A 157 10.30 6.84 2.32
C ALA A 157 11.61 7.62 2.28
N GLY A 158 11.93 8.27 3.39
CA GLY A 158 13.20 8.99 3.61
C GLY A 158 12.99 10.43 4.05
N PRO A 159 14.06 11.11 4.52
CA PRO A 159 13.95 12.46 5.09
C PRO A 159 13.34 13.51 4.14
N LEU A 160 13.43 13.30 2.82
CA LEU A 160 12.86 14.18 1.79
C LEU A 160 11.52 13.67 1.22
N ALA A 161 10.93 12.60 1.77
CA ALA A 161 9.65 12.07 1.32
C ALA A 161 8.53 13.12 1.37
N ARG A 162 8.48 13.93 2.45
CA ARG A 162 7.52 15.05 2.57
C ARG A 162 7.66 16.06 1.44
N GLU A 163 8.89 16.37 1.05
CA GLU A 163 9.19 17.31 -0.04
C GLU A 163 8.72 16.76 -1.40
N CYS A 164 8.82 15.45 -1.58
CA CYS A 164 8.28 14.76 -2.75
C CYS A 164 6.75 14.92 -2.84
N PHE A 165 6.02 14.73 -1.73
CA PHE A 165 4.58 14.95 -1.69
C PHE A 165 4.18 16.42 -1.81
N ALA A 166 4.92 17.36 -1.21
CA ALA A 166 4.60 18.79 -1.27
C ALA A 166 4.56 19.34 -2.71
N ARG A 167 5.23 18.67 -3.67
CA ARG A 167 5.19 18.98 -5.11
C ARG A 167 3.98 18.38 -5.84
N ALA A 168 3.39 17.33 -5.27
CA ALA A 168 2.32 16.56 -5.89
C ALA A 168 0.94 16.80 -5.25
N THR A 169 0.87 17.28 -4.01
CA THR A 169 -0.38 17.50 -3.28
C THR A 169 -0.37 18.81 -2.49
N ALA A 170 -1.56 19.35 -2.25
CA ALA A 170 -1.77 20.50 -1.37
C ALA A 170 -1.90 20.10 0.12
N LEU A 171 -1.87 18.80 0.43
CA LEU A 171 -1.90 18.32 1.82
C LEU A 171 -0.67 18.84 2.58
N ASP A 172 -0.88 19.38 3.78
CA ASP A 172 0.19 19.82 4.64
C ASP A 172 0.90 18.63 5.29
N MET A 173 2.04 18.23 4.73
CA MET A 173 2.82 17.06 5.16
C MET A 173 3.63 17.27 6.46
N ARG A 174 3.57 18.46 7.08
CA ARG A 174 4.33 18.74 8.31
C ARG A 174 3.80 17.87 9.46
N PRO A 175 4.66 17.36 10.36
CA PRO A 175 4.23 16.45 11.43
C PRO A 175 3.11 16.96 12.33
N LYS A 176 3.02 18.29 12.50
CA LYS A 176 1.95 18.92 13.27
C LYS A 176 0.57 18.82 12.57
N ALA A 177 0.54 18.87 11.25
CA ALA A 177 -0.68 18.86 10.44
C ALA A 177 -1.06 17.45 9.96
N PHE A 178 -0.06 16.64 9.61
CA PHE A 178 -0.23 15.25 9.19
C PHE A 178 0.70 14.34 10.02
N PRO A 179 0.27 13.97 11.25
CA PRO A 179 1.09 13.21 12.18
C PRO A 179 1.26 11.76 11.74
N GLU A 180 2.05 10.98 12.48
CA GLU A 180 2.07 9.52 12.30
C GLU A 180 0.67 8.93 12.42
N SER A 181 0.44 7.85 11.69
CA SER A 181 -0.89 7.29 11.43
C SER A 181 -1.86 8.27 10.77
N GLY A 182 -1.39 9.40 10.24
CA GLY A 182 -2.21 10.32 9.46
C GLY A 182 -2.72 9.63 8.20
N PHE A 183 -4.01 9.79 7.91
CA PHE A 183 -4.63 9.25 6.71
C PHE A 183 -5.56 10.29 6.07
N ALA A 184 -5.45 10.48 4.76
CA ALA A 184 -6.32 11.42 4.04
C ALA A 184 -6.60 10.96 2.61
N PRO A 185 -7.89 10.82 2.23
CA PRO A 185 -8.30 10.92 0.83
C PRO A 185 -8.02 12.34 0.31
N VAL A 186 -7.22 12.45 -0.75
CA VAL A 186 -6.75 13.75 -1.25
C VAL A 186 -6.41 13.67 -2.73
N SER A 187 -6.30 14.83 -3.39
CA SER A 187 -5.72 14.92 -4.72
C SER A 187 -4.20 14.80 -4.63
N VAL A 188 -3.62 13.85 -5.38
CA VAL A 188 -2.18 13.68 -5.54
C VAL A 188 -1.87 13.64 -7.02
N ALA A 189 -0.91 14.46 -7.45
CA ALA A 189 -0.59 14.68 -8.86
C ALA A 189 -1.82 15.05 -9.71
N ARG A 190 -2.80 15.76 -9.13
CA ARG A 190 -4.11 16.08 -9.75
C ARG A 190 -5.01 14.87 -10.03
N THR A 191 -4.69 13.70 -9.49
CA THR A 191 -5.54 12.50 -9.54
C THR A 191 -6.14 12.20 -8.17
N PRO A 192 -7.35 11.63 -8.09
CA PRO A 192 -7.89 11.15 -6.82
C PRO A 192 -6.99 10.05 -6.24
N GLY A 193 -6.63 10.18 -4.97
CA GLY A 193 -5.82 9.20 -4.27
C GLY A 193 -6.00 9.29 -2.75
N MET A 194 -5.18 8.53 -2.04
CA MET A 194 -5.13 8.54 -0.58
C MET A 194 -3.68 8.50 -0.13
N ILE A 195 -3.38 9.17 0.99
CA ILE A 195 -2.07 9.13 1.62
C ILE A 195 -2.23 8.57 3.03
N LEU A 196 -1.42 7.57 3.36
CA LEU A 196 -1.22 7.04 4.72
C LEU A 196 0.22 7.35 5.14
N ARG A 197 0.41 7.99 6.29
CA ARG A 197 1.71 8.10 6.94
C ARG A 197 1.84 7.02 8.01
N SER A 198 2.69 6.02 7.80
CA SER A 198 2.81 4.90 8.72
C SER A 198 3.66 5.26 9.94
N GLU A 199 4.93 5.60 9.73
CA GLU A 199 5.92 5.91 10.77
C GLU A 199 6.98 6.84 10.18
N GLY A 200 7.49 7.79 10.97
CA GLY A 200 8.55 8.68 10.53
C GLY A 200 8.19 9.40 9.22
N ASP A 201 9.11 9.43 8.27
CA ASP A 201 8.86 9.97 6.92
C ASP A 201 8.64 8.83 5.91
N ARG A 202 7.76 7.87 6.25
CA ARG A 202 7.27 6.81 5.37
C ARG A 202 5.79 7.00 5.07
N PHE A 203 5.47 7.03 3.78
CA PHE A 203 4.15 7.30 3.27
C PHE A 203 3.75 6.27 2.23
N LEU A 204 2.54 5.75 2.35
CA LEU A 204 1.89 4.97 1.31
C LEU A 204 0.94 5.88 0.54
N HIS A 205 1.15 6.00 -0.75
CA HIS A 205 0.27 6.68 -1.69
C HIS A 205 -0.55 5.63 -2.45
N LEU A 206 -1.86 5.67 -2.30
CA LEU A 206 -2.81 4.79 -2.99
C LEU A 206 -3.53 5.59 -4.08
N PHE A 207 -3.70 4.99 -5.26
CA PHE A 207 -4.36 5.63 -6.40
C PHE A 207 -5.06 4.58 -7.28
N GLY A 208 -6.02 5.00 -8.08
CA GLY A 208 -6.67 4.10 -9.03
C GLY A 208 -5.67 3.50 -10.03
N ALA A 209 -5.77 2.20 -10.29
CA ALA A 209 -4.87 1.42 -11.14
C ALA A 209 -4.60 2.06 -12.52
N GLY A 210 -5.60 2.72 -13.12
CA GLY A 210 -5.46 3.42 -14.40
C GLY A 210 -4.49 4.61 -14.39
N TYR A 211 -4.08 5.11 -13.22
CA TYR A 211 -3.11 6.19 -13.08
C TYR A 211 -1.72 5.71 -12.65
N ALA A 212 -1.47 4.39 -12.63
CA ALA A 212 -0.25 3.85 -12.06
C ALA A 212 1.03 4.37 -12.71
N GLN A 213 1.13 4.32 -14.03
CA GLN A 213 2.30 4.83 -14.74
C GLN A 213 2.52 6.32 -14.48
N TYR A 214 1.45 7.11 -14.53
CA TYR A 214 1.52 8.56 -14.31
C TYR A 214 2.00 8.89 -12.90
N ASN A 215 1.40 8.28 -11.87
CA ASN A 215 1.79 8.53 -10.47
C ASN A 215 3.19 8.00 -10.18
N TRP A 216 3.58 6.87 -10.75
CA TRP A 216 4.95 6.36 -10.67
C TRP A 216 5.96 7.38 -11.20
N THR A 217 5.78 7.83 -12.45
CA THR A 217 6.68 8.81 -13.08
C THR A 217 6.76 10.10 -12.28
N VAL A 218 5.63 10.66 -11.82
CA VAL A 218 5.63 11.91 -11.03
C VAL A 218 6.47 11.78 -9.76
N PHE A 219 6.35 10.67 -9.04
CA PHE A 219 7.10 10.48 -7.79
C PHE A 219 8.57 10.15 -8.02
N VAL A 220 8.88 9.33 -9.03
CA VAL A 220 10.28 9.01 -9.38
C VAL A 220 11.03 10.25 -9.88
N ASP A 221 10.44 11.04 -10.79
CA ASP A 221 11.04 12.29 -11.28
C ASP A 221 11.28 13.29 -10.15
N SER A 222 10.31 13.41 -9.24
CA SER A 222 10.41 14.27 -8.06
C SER A 222 11.52 13.80 -7.12
N ALA A 223 11.62 12.48 -6.89
CA ALA A 223 12.67 11.88 -6.08
C ALA A 223 14.06 12.12 -6.69
N GLU A 224 14.23 11.92 -8.00
CA GLU A 224 15.50 12.18 -8.69
C GLU A 224 15.97 13.62 -8.54
N HIS A 225 15.06 14.58 -8.66
CA HIS A 225 15.36 16.00 -8.45
C HIS A 225 15.81 16.30 -7.01
N LEU A 226 15.45 15.45 -6.05
CA LEU A 226 15.85 15.50 -4.65
C LEU A 226 17.07 14.61 -4.35
N ARG A 227 17.75 14.08 -5.38
CA ARG A 227 18.85 13.10 -5.29
C ARG A 227 18.42 11.73 -4.73
N GLY A 228 17.12 11.50 -4.65
CA GLY A 228 16.50 10.21 -4.41
C GLY A 228 16.39 9.39 -5.71
N ARG A 229 15.61 8.31 -5.67
CA ARG A 229 15.39 7.41 -6.82
C ARG A 229 14.26 6.41 -6.63
N ALA A 230 13.91 5.71 -7.71
CA ALA A 230 13.20 4.43 -7.63
C ALA A 230 14.05 3.39 -6.89
N VAL A 231 13.42 2.64 -6.00
CA VAL A 231 14.05 1.59 -5.19
C VAL A 231 13.14 0.36 -5.16
N GLY A 232 13.72 -0.82 -4.96
CA GLY A 232 12.96 -2.02 -4.69
C GLY A 232 12.53 -2.13 -3.23
N ILE A 233 11.73 -3.14 -2.93
CA ILE A 233 11.14 -3.33 -1.59
C ILE A 233 12.20 -3.62 -0.51
N ASP A 234 13.32 -4.24 -0.90
CA ASP A 234 14.39 -4.62 0.03
C ASP A 234 15.07 -3.38 0.63
N ALA A 235 15.21 -2.31 -0.16
CA ALA A 235 15.80 -1.05 0.28
C ALA A 235 14.94 -0.30 1.30
N ILE A 236 13.60 -0.39 1.18
CA ILE A 236 12.69 0.22 2.16
C ILE A 236 12.68 -0.58 3.46
N ALA A 237 12.69 -1.91 3.41
CA ALA A 237 12.78 -2.73 4.63
C ALA A 237 14.08 -2.42 5.43
N ALA A 238 15.20 -2.33 4.72
CA ALA A 238 16.50 -2.05 5.32
C ALA A 238 16.61 -0.65 5.98
N SER A 239 15.87 0.36 5.50
CA SER A 239 15.92 1.71 6.08
C SER A 239 15.22 1.84 7.44
N HIS A 240 14.41 0.84 7.82
CA HIS A 240 13.62 0.87 9.06
C HIS A 240 14.15 -0.04 10.17
N GLY A 241 15.27 -0.74 9.95
CA GLY A 241 15.76 -1.72 10.93
C GLY A 241 14.85 -2.94 11.09
N ASP A 242 13.87 -3.14 10.19
CA ASP A 242 13.09 -4.36 10.06
C ASP A 242 14.00 -5.46 9.50
N ALA A 243 14.81 -6.05 10.38
CA ALA A 243 15.59 -7.26 10.13
C ALA A 243 14.72 -8.54 10.17
N SER A 244 13.43 -8.45 9.83
CA SER A 244 12.53 -9.59 9.75
C SER A 244 11.77 -9.59 8.43
N GLY A 245 12.16 -10.48 7.50
CA GLY A 245 11.17 -11.11 6.63
C GLY A 245 11.54 -11.41 5.17
N VAL A 246 12.55 -10.80 4.55
CA VAL A 246 12.79 -11.00 3.09
C VAL A 246 13.94 -11.96 2.75
N ALA A 247 14.58 -12.56 3.77
CA ALA A 247 15.65 -13.53 3.58
C ALA A 247 15.34 -14.88 4.25
N ALA A 248 14.37 -15.62 3.74
CA ALA A 248 14.29 -17.08 3.89
C ALA A 248 13.28 -17.66 2.88
N GLY A 249 13.76 -17.98 1.69
CA GLY A 249 13.00 -18.64 0.64
C GLY A 249 13.91 -19.05 -0.51
N ALA A 250 14.86 -19.92 -0.20
CA ALA A 250 15.50 -20.80 -1.19
C ALA A 250 14.77 -22.14 -1.19
#